data_AF-A6G5Y0-F1
#
_entry.id   AF-A6G5Y0-F1
#
_cell.length_a   1.000
_cell.length_b   1.000
_cell.length_c   1.000
_cell.angle_alpha   90.00
_cell.angle_beta   90.00
_cell.angle_gamma   90.00
#
_symmetry.space_group_name_H-M   'P 1'
#
loop_
_entity.id
_entity.type
_entity.pdbx_description
1 polymer ?
#
loop_
_entity_poly.entity_id
_entity_poly.type
_entity_poly.pdbx_seq_one_letter_code
_entity_poly.pdbx_strand_id
1 'polypeptide(L)'
;MVVALLAAPLIISCKPSRASSPPGDEPEEIERSTSPGVTLDAVPDGLRDKWKALVAAREDDRSAPAVTEAADALLADEPPALLRAGALEAKAEGAYLRGEDADAIALADEALGLLDGLESAGEEVPEALQVAIHRALGLALVRSGDPFRAVEVLDRLDGWKGLERELSRGARAVALDRKGDREGALVAFVGWRELLADDSPDAAYAEARVSALARGLERARIEALVERAPGPDAADCLRAALGVDPGDQAPAWVARCRPLPTRIGILLPRSGKLAALADQQFAAASAAVAVLGKERPVSVLWRDSGSSTTTTKAAADAIIADGAEVIIGPVGVGNVRAAVQVGGQARFLIPGEGLASARGVAASLEQRALALVGEVAKTHARAAVFVPDNGYGKRVRKALESSAMQASVTLSFVSYSPGEKSFGKLMGGVSGELEKGSALVIADALPRTELIVRQMRRAGMRVAGGRVDSEGPEVLVASMGEGLSPDAVSTKHDSLDGVILAPAAAPDASSRAFEDQYLAQQGELPDDQALLVWRALSAAWSGASGTLEPEAELVRVQGGRVVALQAP
;
A
#
# COMPACT_ATOMS: atom_id res chain seq x y z
N MET A 1 -34.27 9.61 -3.52
CA MET A 1 -33.93 10.99 -3.14
C MET A 1 -32.55 10.94 -2.50
N VAL A 2 -31.50 11.12 -3.30
CA VAL A 2 -30.11 10.98 -2.85
C VAL A 2 -29.68 12.35 -2.30
N VAL A 3 -29.45 12.43 -1.00
CA VAL A 3 -28.86 13.61 -0.36
C VAL A 3 -27.38 13.60 -0.69
N ALA A 4 -26.97 14.45 -1.63
CA ALA A 4 -25.56 14.73 -1.89
C ALA A 4 -25.02 15.56 -0.71
N LEU A 5 -24.31 14.92 0.22
CA LEU A 5 -23.46 15.60 1.19
C LEU A 5 -22.33 16.28 0.40
N LEU A 6 -22.47 17.59 0.18
CA LEU A 6 -21.38 18.47 -0.24
C LEU A 6 -20.37 18.51 0.91
N ALA A 7 -19.41 17.59 0.88
CA ALA A 7 -18.19 17.74 1.67
C ALA A 7 -17.42 18.93 1.07
N ALA A 8 -17.56 20.11 1.68
CA ALA A 8 -16.64 21.20 1.41
C ALA A 8 -15.21 20.72 1.76
N PRO A 9 -14.20 20.95 0.90
CA PRO A 9 -12.83 20.63 1.24
C PRO A 9 -12.45 21.46 2.48
N LEU A 10 -12.40 20.80 3.63
CA LEU A 10 -11.65 21.29 4.78
C LEU A 10 -10.19 21.25 4.35
N ILE A 11 -9.70 22.34 3.75
CA ILE A 11 -8.29 22.70 3.88
C ILE A 11 -8.15 22.95 5.38
N ILE A 12 -7.79 21.88 6.10
CA ILE A 12 -7.52 21.97 7.53
C ILE A 12 -6.38 22.97 7.62
N SER A 13 -6.68 24.15 8.19
CA SER A 13 -5.66 25.11 8.59
C SER A 13 -4.87 24.45 9.72
N CYS A 14 -3.96 23.55 9.34
CA CYS A 14 -2.96 23.03 10.24
C CYS A 14 -2.08 24.24 10.58
N LYS A 15 -2.27 24.81 11.78
CA LYS A 15 -1.26 25.68 12.37
C LYS A 15 0.07 24.92 12.24
N PRO A 16 1.07 25.42 11.49
CA PRO A 16 2.36 24.75 11.45
C PRO A 16 2.86 24.67 12.89
N SER A 17 2.97 23.47 13.43
CA SER A 17 3.63 23.28 14.72
C SER A 17 5.06 23.74 14.52
N ARG A 18 5.46 24.86 15.14
CA ARG A 18 6.85 25.28 15.20
C ARG A 18 7.65 24.12 15.81
N ALA A 19 8.31 23.32 14.98
CA ALA A 19 9.36 22.43 15.43
C ALA A 19 10.43 23.32 16.05
N SER A 20 10.70 23.13 17.33
CA SER A 20 11.79 23.80 18.02
C SER A 20 13.09 23.47 17.30
N SER A 21 13.69 24.45 16.62
CA SER A 21 15.02 24.31 16.04
C SER A 21 16.03 23.90 17.13
N PRO A 22 17.01 23.04 16.82
CA PRO A 22 18.05 22.68 17.76
C PRO A 22 18.86 23.94 18.16
N PRO A 23 19.24 24.08 19.44
CA PRO A 23 20.03 25.21 19.90
C PRO A 23 21.47 25.02 19.40
N GLY A 24 21.93 25.84 18.44
CA GLY A 24 23.27 25.64 17.89
C GLY A 24 23.85 26.77 17.04
N ASP A 25 23.02 27.48 16.26
CA ASP A 25 23.50 28.56 15.40
C ASP A 25 22.84 29.88 15.80
N GLU A 26 23.61 30.83 16.33
CA GLU A 26 23.17 32.22 16.44
C GLU A 26 23.08 32.78 15.01
N PRO A 27 21.88 33.09 14.49
CA PRO A 27 21.78 33.69 13.17
C PRO A 27 22.38 35.09 13.23
N GLU A 28 23.17 35.41 12.21
CA GLU A 28 23.50 36.78 11.83
C GLU A 28 22.24 37.64 11.95
N GLU A 29 22.35 38.78 12.63
CA GLU A 29 21.28 39.73 12.91
C GLU A 29 20.81 40.37 11.59
N ILE A 30 20.13 39.59 10.74
CA ILE A 30 19.42 40.08 9.56
C ILE A 30 18.37 41.06 10.10
N GLU A 31 18.53 42.32 9.72
CA GLU A 31 17.62 43.41 10.04
C GLU A 31 16.17 42.90 10.01
N ARG A 32 15.53 42.90 11.19
CA ARG A 32 14.17 42.40 11.41
C ARG A 32 13.15 43.31 10.71
N SER A 33 13.09 43.23 9.38
CA SER A 33 11.98 43.72 8.58
C SER A 33 10.95 42.59 8.48
N THR A 34 10.11 42.48 9.50
CA THR A 34 9.04 41.47 9.59
C THR A 34 7.76 41.85 8.85
N SER A 35 7.73 43.03 8.21
CA SER A 35 6.79 43.34 7.15
C SER A 35 7.44 43.17 5.77
N PRO A 36 6.76 42.55 4.79
CA PRO A 36 7.30 42.36 3.45
C PRO A 36 7.61 43.71 2.79
N GLY A 37 8.89 44.04 2.61
CA GLY A 37 9.37 45.08 1.70
C GLY A 37 9.26 46.54 2.14
N VAL A 38 8.65 46.88 3.28
CA VAL A 38 8.59 48.27 3.78
C VAL A 38 9.59 48.46 4.91
N THR A 39 10.67 49.20 4.64
CA THR A 39 11.67 49.55 5.65
C THR A 39 11.16 50.64 6.59
N LEU A 40 11.62 50.63 7.84
CA LEU A 40 11.20 51.64 8.83
C LEU A 40 11.59 53.07 8.42
N ASP A 41 12.65 53.22 7.62
CA ASP A 41 13.11 54.52 7.11
C ASP A 41 12.17 55.11 6.04
N ALA A 42 11.36 54.27 5.39
CA ALA A 42 10.31 54.71 4.47
C ALA A 42 9.01 55.14 5.20
N VAL A 43 8.94 54.97 6.53
CA VAL A 43 7.75 55.30 7.32
C VAL A 43 7.83 56.73 7.85
N PRO A 44 6.87 57.62 7.51
CA PRO A 44 6.82 58.96 8.09
C PRO A 44 6.79 58.92 9.62
N ASP A 45 7.49 59.86 10.28
CA ASP A 45 7.66 59.87 11.75
C ASP A 45 6.35 59.75 12.53
N GLY A 46 5.29 60.44 12.07
CA GLY A 46 3.97 60.39 12.70
C GLY A 46 3.25 59.04 12.61
N LEU A 47 3.70 58.13 11.74
CA LEU A 47 3.11 56.81 11.51
C LEU A 47 3.96 55.65 12.05
N ARG A 48 5.22 55.92 12.48
CA ARG A 48 6.18 54.86 12.88
C ARG A 48 5.66 53.98 14.00
N ASP A 49 5.01 54.55 15.02
CA ASP A 49 4.53 53.77 16.17
C ASP A 49 3.34 52.86 15.79
N LYS A 50 2.44 53.35 14.92
CA LYS A 50 1.32 52.55 14.39
C LYS A 50 1.81 51.43 13.49
N TRP A 51 2.80 51.70 12.63
CA TRP A 51 3.45 50.68 11.82
C TRP A 51 4.12 49.61 12.68
N LYS A 52 4.89 50.01 13.71
CA LYS A 52 5.48 49.08 14.68
C LYS A 52 4.44 48.25 15.41
N ALA A 53 3.30 48.83 15.78
CA ALA A 53 2.20 48.10 16.41
C ALA A 53 1.61 47.03 15.48
N LEU A 54 1.42 47.35 14.19
CA LEU A 54 0.97 46.38 13.20
C LEU A 54 1.97 45.23 13.02
N VAL A 55 3.25 45.57 12.89
CA VAL A 55 4.34 44.58 12.79
C VAL A 55 4.36 43.66 14.01
N ALA A 56 4.31 44.23 15.22
CA ALA A 56 4.28 43.47 16.46
C ALA A 56 3.06 42.55 16.56
N ALA A 57 1.87 43.01 16.15
CA ALA A 57 0.66 42.19 16.13
C ALA A 57 0.80 40.98 15.19
N ARG A 58 1.43 41.16 14.01
CA ARG A 58 1.68 40.06 13.06
C ARG A 58 2.69 39.05 13.57
N GLU A 59 3.73 39.50 14.26
CA GLU A 59 4.76 38.62 14.85
C GLU A 59 4.18 37.71 15.94
N ASP A 60 3.22 38.24 16.71
CA ASP A 60 2.53 37.50 17.77
C ASP A 60 1.56 36.45 17.21
N ASP A 61 0.52 36.90 16.47
CA ASP A 61 -0.42 36.02 15.78
C ASP A 61 -1.04 36.73 14.57
N ARG A 62 -0.65 36.29 13.37
CA ARG A 62 -1.13 36.85 12.08
C ARG A 62 -2.63 36.76 11.88
N SER A 63 -3.32 35.86 12.58
CA SER A 63 -4.77 35.69 12.48
C SER A 63 -5.55 36.51 13.52
N ALA A 64 -4.86 37.09 14.51
CA ALA A 64 -5.50 37.74 15.64
C ALA A 64 -6.24 39.03 15.23
N PRO A 65 -7.33 39.39 15.93
CA PRO A 65 -8.02 40.67 15.73
C PRO A 65 -7.10 41.89 15.86
N ALA A 66 -6.05 41.80 16.68
CA ALA A 66 -5.06 42.86 16.89
C ALA A 66 -4.36 43.30 15.58
N VAL A 67 -4.18 42.40 14.61
CA VAL A 67 -3.63 42.76 13.28
C VAL A 67 -4.59 43.69 12.55
N THR A 68 -5.88 43.37 12.54
CA THR A 68 -6.93 44.19 11.92
C THR A 68 -7.03 45.54 12.64
N GLU A 69 -7.05 45.56 13.97
CA GLU A 69 -7.14 46.80 14.77
C GLU A 69 -5.94 47.73 14.52
N ALA A 70 -4.71 47.18 14.51
CA ALA A 70 -3.51 47.96 14.26
C ALA A 70 -3.45 48.48 12.81
N ALA A 71 -3.87 47.67 11.83
CA ALA A 71 -3.96 48.08 10.43
C ALA A 71 -5.01 49.19 10.25
N ASP A 72 -6.19 49.07 10.86
CA ASP A 72 -7.25 50.09 10.79
C ASP A 72 -6.81 51.40 11.45
N ALA A 73 -6.11 51.33 12.58
CA ALA A 73 -5.54 52.51 13.23
C ALA A 73 -4.51 53.24 12.35
N LEU A 74 -3.73 52.51 11.56
CA LEU A 74 -2.80 53.08 10.59
C LEU A 74 -3.54 53.68 9.38
N LEU A 75 -4.51 52.95 8.83
CA LEU A 75 -5.30 53.37 7.66
C LEU A 75 -6.13 54.64 7.93
N ALA A 76 -6.55 54.86 9.18
CA ALA A 76 -7.30 56.05 9.60
C ALA A 76 -6.52 57.37 9.43
N ASP A 77 -5.19 57.33 9.36
CA ASP A 77 -4.34 58.52 9.18
C ASP A 77 -3.99 58.79 7.71
N GLU A 78 -4.64 58.11 6.76
CA GLU A 78 -4.39 58.22 5.31
C GLU A 78 -2.90 58.08 4.96
N PRO A 79 -2.27 56.93 5.28
CA PRO A 79 -0.85 56.74 5.07
C PRO A 79 -0.51 56.75 3.57
N PRO A 80 0.76 57.05 3.20
CA PRO A 80 1.25 56.90 1.82
C PRO A 80 0.84 55.56 1.19
N ALA A 81 0.62 55.54 -0.13
CA ALA A 81 0.05 54.38 -0.83
C ALA A 81 0.79 53.06 -0.56
N LEU A 82 2.11 53.09 -0.45
CA LEU A 82 2.92 51.91 -0.12
C LEU A 82 2.62 51.36 1.28
N LEU A 83 2.49 52.23 2.28
CA LEU A 83 2.13 51.85 3.65
C LEU A 83 0.69 51.38 3.75
N ARG A 84 -0.21 52.03 3.00
CA ARG A 84 -1.60 51.60 2.87
C ARG A 84 -1.68 50.18 2.30
N ALA A 85 -0.95 49.88 1.23
CA ALA A 85 -0.87 48.54 0.66
C ALA A 85 -0.34 47.50 1.65
N GLY A 86 0.69 47.84 2.44
CA GLY A 86 1.22 46.98 3.51
C GLY A 86 0.20 46.68 4.62
N ALA A 87 -0.61 47.66 5.01
CA ALA A 87 -1.68 47.45 5.99
C ALA A 87 -2.81 46.56 5.44
N LEU A 88 -3.22 46.79 4.18
CA LEU A 88 -4.22 45.98 3.51
C LEU A 88 -3.76 44.53 3.30
N GLU A 89 -2.48 44.32 2.97
CA GLU A 89 -1.86 43.00 2.89
C GLU A 89 -1.98 42.24 4.21
N ALA A 90 -1.60 42.88 5.33
CA ALA A 90 -1.70 42.27 6.65
C ALA A 90 -3.15 41.89 7.01
N LYS A 91 -4.12 42.75 6.68
CA LYS A 91 -5.54 42.44 6.85
C LYS A 91 -5.99 41.27 5.96
N ALA A 92 -5.53 41.22 4.71
CA ALA A 92 -5.86 40.15 3.77
C ALA A 92 -5.32 38.80 4.24
N GLU A 93 -4.07 38.74 4.71
CA GLU A 93 -3.47 37.53 5.31
C GLU A 93 -4.27 37.08 6.54
N GLY A 94 -4.58 37.99 7.45
CA GLY A 94 -5.36 37.69 8.65
C GLY A 94 -6.76 37.16 8.33
N ALA A 95 -7.47 37.80 7.38
CA ALA A 95 -8.77 37.34 6.90
C ALA A 95 -8.70 35.93 6.30
N TYR A 96 -7.69 35.66 5.45
CA TYR A 96 -7.47 34.32 4.91
C TYR A 96 -7.26 33.29 6.03
N LEU A 97 -6.41 33.57 7.01
CA LEU A 97 -6.13 32.65 8.11
C LEU A 97 -7.36 32.35 8.98
N ARG A 98 -8.31 33.28 9.08
CA ARG A 98 -9.59 33.09 9.79
C ARG A 98 -10.69 32.40 8.99
N GLY A 99 -10.50 32.19 7.68
CA GLY A 99 -11.54 31.61 6.81
C GLY A 99 -12.39 32.66 6.06
N GLU A 100 -12.06 33.94 6.18
CA GLU A 100 -12.80 35.07 5.61
C GLU A 100 -12.31 35.36 4.17
N ASP A 101 -12.43 34.39 3.27
CA ASP A 101 -11.87 34.48 1.91
C ASP A 101 -12.36 35.67 1.09
N ALA A 102 -13.65 36.00 1.18
CA ALA A 102 -14.22 37.11 0.41
C ALA A 102 -13.57 38.44 0.80
N ASP A 103 -13.35 38.63 2.11
CA ASP A 103 -12.68 39.82 2.64
C ASP A 103 -11.19 39.80 2.27
N ALA A 104 -10.52 38.64 2.36
CA ALA A 104 -9.13 38.49 1.95
C ALA A 104 -8.91 38.84 0.47
N ILE A 105 -9.81 38.39 -0.42
CA ILE A 105 -9.77 38.71 -1.86
C ILE A 105 -9.97 40.21 -2.07
N ALA A 106 -10.99 40.80 -1.46
CA ALA A 106 -11.30 42.23 -1.63
C ALA A 106 -10.15 43.14 -1.13
N LEU A 107 -9.58 42.83 0.04
CA LEU A 107 -8.46 43.57 0.62
C LEU A 107 -7.19 43.44 -0.21
N ALA A 108 -6.89 42.24 -0.71
CA ALA A 108 -5.74 42.03 -1.58
C ALA A 108 -5.90 42.76 -2.93
N ASP A 109 -7.11 42.80 -3.49
CA ASP A 109 -7.40 43.53 -4.72
C ASP A 109 -7.24 45.04 -4.54
N GLU A 110 -7.70 45.59 -3.42
CA GLU A 110 -7.46 47.00 -3.08
C GLU A 110 -5.96 47.28 -2.95
N ALA A 111 -5.20 46.40 -2.29
CA ALA A 111 -3.76 46.55 -2.16
C ALA A 111 -3.04 46.53 -3.52
N LEU A 112 -3.40 45.60 -4.41
CA LEU A 112 -2.83 45.54 -5.77
C LEU A 112 -3.15 46.79 -6.58
N GLY A 113 -4.38 47.31 -6.50
CA GLY A 113 -4.76 48.54 -7.19
C GLY A 113 -3.92 49.76 -6.76
N LEU A 114 -3.46 49.80 -5.49
CA LEU A 114 -2.53 50.82 -5.03
C LEU A 114 -1.13 50.63 -5.62
N LEU A 115 -0.63 49.39 -5.68
CA LEU A 115 0.69 49.09 -6.24
C LEU A 115 0.75 49.39 -7.74
N ASP A 116 -0.29 49.04 -8.50
CA ASP A 116 -0.40 49.38 -9.93
C ASP A 116 -0.33 50.91 -10.16
N GLY A 117 -0.93 51.69 -9.25
CA GLY A 117 -0.88 53.15 -9.26
C GLY A 117 0.53 53.70 -9.01
N LEU A 118 1.26 53.12 -8.05
CA LEU A 118 2.65 53.45 -7.75
C LEU A 118 3.58 53.15 -8.92
N GLU A 119 3.48 51.95 -9.50
CA GLU A 119 4.27 51.56 -10.67
C GLU A 119 4.01 52.48 -11.87
N SER A 120 2.74 52.84 -12.10
CA SER A 120 2.34 53.78 -13.15
C SER A 120 2.90 55.19 -12.94
N ALA A 121 3.14 55.58 -11.68
CA ALA A 121 3.80 56.82 -11.31
C ALA A 121 5.34 56.75 -11.40
N GLY A 122 5.89 55.58 -11.71
CA GLY A 122 7.34 55.33 -11.73
C GLY A 122 7.96 55.16 -10.35
N GLU A 123 7.15 54.90 -9.32
CA GLU A 123 7.63 54.58 -7.98
C GLU A 123 8.05 53.10 -7.90
N GLU A 124 9.14 52.83 -7.18
CA GLU A 124 9.64 51.48 -6.98
C GLU A 124 8.75 50.74 -5.98
N VAL A 125 8.19 49.60 -6.40
CA VAL A 125 7.39 48.74 -5.53
C VAL A 125 8.23 47.56 -5.05
N PRO A 126 8.33 47.33 -3.73
CA PRO A 126 9.06 46.19 -3.19
C PRO A 126 8.45 44.85 -3.65
N GLU A 127 9.25 44.01 -4.31
CA GLU A 127 8.84 42.68 -4.79
C GLU A 127 8.26 41.81 -3.65
N ALA A 128 8.87 41.89 -2.46
CA ALA A 128 8.40 41.14 -1.29
C ALA A 128 6.95 41.46 -0.90
N LEU A 129 6.53 42.73 -1.04
CA LEU A 129 5.16 43.15 -0.77
C LEU A 129 4.21 42.63 -1.85
N GLN A 130 4.60 42.71 -3.12
CA GLN A 130 3.82 42.16 -4.22
C GLN A 130 3.59 40.65 -4.04
N VAL A 131 4.65 39.90 -3.71
CA VAL A 131 4.59 38.46 -3.45
C VAL A 131 3.64 38.15 -2.29
N ALA A 132 3.71 38.90 -1.19
CA ALA A 132 2.86 38.67 -0.02
C ALA A 132 1.37 38.89 -0.32
N ILE A 133 1.03 39.98 -1.04
CA ILE A 133 -0.35 40.28 -1.45
C ILE A 133 -0.87 39.18 -2.39
N HIS A 134 -0.09 38.82 -3.43
CA HIS A 134 -0.49 37.78 -4.36
C HIS A 134 -0.63 36.41 -3.67
N ARG A 135 0.21 36.11 -2.66
CA ARG A 135 0.10 34.89 -1.86
C ARG A 135 -1.24 34.82 -1.13
N ALA A 136 -1.63 35.88 -0.41
CA ALA A 136 -2.92 35.93 0.28
C ALA A 136 -4.09 35.79 -0.70
N LEU A 137 -4.04 36.54 -1.81
CA LEU A 137 -5.04 36.50 -2.87
C LEU A 137 -5.17 35.10 -3.49
N GLY A 138 -4.06 34.51 -3.91
CA GLY A 138 -4.03 33.21 -4.58
C GLY A 138 -4.60 32.10 -3.71
N LEU A 139 -4.21 32.05 -2.44
CA LEU A 139 -4.71 31.04 -1.50
C LEU A 139 -6.20 31.22 -1.18
N ALA A 140 -6.68 32.46 -1.04
CA ALA A 140 -8.10 32.74 -0.83
C ALA A 140 -8.95 32.38 -2.08
N LEU A 141 -8.44 32.72 -3.28
CA LEU A 141 -9.07 32.34 -4.55
C LEU A 141 -9.17 30.82 -4.71
N VAL A 142 -8.12 30.07 -4.34
CA VAL A 142 -8.11 28.60 -4.35
C VAL A 142 -9.18 28.01 -3.43
N ARG A 143 -9.39 28.60 -2.24
CA ARG A 143 -10.32 28.07 -1.24
C ARG A 143 -11.78 28.33 -1.60
N SER A 144 -12.15 29.56 -1.98
CA SER A 144 -13.55 29.87 -2.31
C SER A 144 -13.78 30.90 -3.41
N GLY A 145 -12.75 31.57 -3.93
CA GLY A 145 -12.89 32.54 -5.04
C GLY A 145 -12.96 31.93 -6.44
N ASP A 146 -12.64 32.72 -7.46
CA ASP A 146 -12.64 32.29 -8.87
C ASP A 146 -11.43 31.37 -9.18
N PRO A 147 -11.65 30.10 -9.57
CA PRO A 147 -10.56 29.17 -9.84
C PRO A 147 -9.75 29.51 -11.10
N PHE A 148 -10.29 30.26 -12.06
CA PHE A 148 -9.53 30.70 -13.24
C PHE A 148 -8.47 31.72 -12.83
N ARG A 149 -8.92 32.73 -12.09
CA ARG A 149 -8.04 33.76 -11.50
C ARG A 149 -7.04 33.16 -10.52
N ALA A 150 -7.43 32.15 -9.75
CA ALA A 150 -6.52 31.44 -8.84
C ALA A 150 -5.30 30.89 -9.58
N VAL A 151 -5.51 30.21 -10.72
CA VAL A 151 -4.41 29.64 -11.52
C VAL A 151 -3.48 30.75 -12.05
N GLU A 152 -4.03 31.86 -12.54
CA GLU A 152 -3.23 32.98 -13.04
C GLU A 152 -2.35 33.61 -11.95
N VAL A 153 -2.91 33.80 -10.75
CA VAL A 153 -2.16 34.33 -9.60
C VAL A 153 -1.07 33.35 -9.15
N LEU A 154 -1.37 32.05 -9.12
CA LEU A 154 -0.38 31.02 -8.76
C LEU A 154 0.74 30.90 -9.79
N ASP A 155 0.44 30.99 -11.10
CA ASP A 155 1.46 30.99 -12.16
C ASP A 155 2.44 32.17 -12.02
N ARG A 156 1.93 33.33 -11.61
CA ARG A 156 2.76 34.50 -11.30
C ARG A 156 3.65 34.26 -10.07
N LEU A 157 3.08 33.73 -8.99
CA LEU A 157 3.82 33.41 -7.76
C LEU A 157 4.92 32.36 -7.98
N ASP A 158 4.67 31.36 -8.83
CA ASP A 158 5.67 30.35 -9.21
C ASP A 158 6.89 30.99 -9.88
N GLY A 159 6.67 32.01 -10.73
CA GLY A 159 7.74 32.78 -11.37
C GLY A 159 8.63 33.54 -10.37
N TRP A 160 8.04 34.00 -9.26
CA TRP A 160 8.75 34.71 -8.19
C TRP A 160 9.30 33.80 -7.10
N LYS A 161 9.02 32.49 -7.16
CA LYS A 161 9.28 31.55 -6.04
C LYS A 161 8.64 32.04 -4.73
N GLY A 162 7.49 32.69 -4.83
CA GLY A 162 6.81 33.36 -3.72
C GLY A 162 6.07 32.41 -2.77
N LEU A 163 6.00 31.13 -3.12
CA LEU A 163 5.41 30.07 -2.32
C LEU A 163 6.40 28.93 -2.12
N GLU A 164 6.31 28.29 -0.96
CA GLU A 164 6.94 27.00 -0.73
C GLU A 164 6.44 26.01 -1.79
N ARG A 165 7.37 25.20 -2.33
CA ARG A 165 7.10 24.30 -3.45
C ARG A 165 5.90 23.38 -3.19
N GLU A 166 5.80 22.85 -1.98
CA GLU A 166 4.70 21.98 -1.54
C GLU A 166 3.35 22.72 -1.57
N LEU A 167 3.28 23.90 -0.94
CA LEU A 167 2.07 24.72 -0.89
C LEU A 167 1.63 25.17 -2.28
N SER A 168 2.55 25.59 -3.14
CA SER A 168 2.23 25.98 -4.52
C SER A 168 1.60 24.81 -5.29
N ARG A 169 2.22 23.62 -5.22
CA ARG A 169 1.74 22.41 -5.90
C ARG A 169 0.34 22.02 -5.46
N GLY A 170 0.07 22.03 -4.16
CA GLY A 170 -1.26 21.74 -3.62
C GLY A 170 -2.31 22.77 -4.01
N ALA A 171 -1.99 24.06 -3.85
CA ALA A 171 -2.88 25.15 -4.23
C ALA A 171 -3.26 25.09 -5.72
N ARG A 172 -2.27 24.84 -6.58
CA ARG A 172 -2.48 24.68 -8.03
C ARG A 172 -3.34 23.46 -8.37
N ALA A 173 -3.10 22.32 -7.71
CA ALA A 173 -3.90 21.12 -7.92
C ALA A 173 -5.39 21.36 -7.60
N VAL A 174 -5.68 22.02 -6.46
CA VAL A 174 -7.05 22.37 -6.06
C VAL A 174 -7.68 23.39 -7.02
N ALA A 175 -6.94 24.41 -7.45
CA ALA A 175 -7.43 25.40 -8.41
C ALA A 175 -7.83 24.76 -9.75
N LEU A 176 -6.98 23.88 -10.30
CA LEU A 176 -7.26 23.16 -11.54
C LEU A 176 -8.49 22.25 -11.42
N ASP A 177 -8.64 21.58 -10.29
CA ASP A 177 -9.80 20.72 -10.01
C ASP A 177 -11.10 21.55 -9.97
N ARG A 178 -11.10 22.67 -9.23
CA ARG A 178 -12.24 23.60 -9.18
C ARG A 178 -12.56 24.25 -10.52
N LYS A 179 -11.54 24.49 -11.36
CA LYS A 179 -11.69 24.99 -12.73
C LYS A 179 -12.32 23.96 -13.68
N GLY A 180 -12.36 22.69 -13.28
CA GLY A 180 -12.86 21.58 -14.09
C GLY A 180 -11.82 21.00 -15.06
N ASP A 181 -10.55 21.41 -14.96
CA ASP A 181 -9.44 20.81 -15.73
C ASP A 181 -9.00 19.50 -15.06
N ARG A 182 -9.74 18.43 -15.32
CA ARG A 182 -9.51 17.12 -14.68
C ARG A 182 -8.14 16.52 -15.01
N GLU A 183 -7.66 16.71 -16.24
CA GLU A 183 -6.35 16.19 -16.68
C GLU A 183 -5.22 16.96 -15.98
N GLY A 184 -5.27 18.30 -15.99
CA GLY A 184 -4.31 19.14 -15.29
C GLY A 184 -4.31 18.91 -13.78
N ALA A 185 -5.50 18.79 -13.18
CA ALA A 185 -5.66 18.51 -11.76
C ALA A 185 -5.04 17.16 -11.37
N LEU A 186 -5.27 16.10 -12.15
CA LEU A 186 -4.70 14.79 -11.86
C LEU A 186 -3.17 14.83 -11.84
N VAL A 187 -2.54 15.44 -12.85
CA VAL A 187 -1.08 15.61 -12.93
C VAL A 187 -0.56 16.44 -11.76
N ALA A 188 -1.27 17.52 -11.39
CA ALA A 188 -0.89 18.37 -10.28
C ALA A 188 -0.99 17.64 -8.93
N PHE A 189 -2.05 16.85 -8.69
CA PHE A 189 -2.22 16.08 -7.45
C PHE A 189 -1.18 14.97 -7.29
N VAL A 190 -0.85 14.20 -8.34
CA VAL A 190 0.22 13.18 -8.24
C VAL A 190 1.58 13.84 -7.98
N GLY A 191 1.83 15.00 -8.58
CA GLY A 191 3.07 15.76 -8.35
C GLY A 191 3.13 16.47 -7.00
N TRP A 192 1.98 16.82 -6.41
CA TRP A 192 1.93 17.30 -5.04
C TRP A 192 2.16 16.15 -4.07
N ARG A 193 1.53 14.99 -4.31
CA ARG A 193 1.64 13.81 -3.46
C ARG A 193 3.08 13.33 -3.28
N GLU A 194 3.89 13.38 -4.34
CA GLU A 194 5.32 13.03 -4.33
C GLU A 194 6.16 13.88 -3.36
N LEU A 195 5.68 15.07 -2.97
CA LEU A 195 6.38 15.96 -2.04
C LEU A 195 5.96 15.77 -0.57
N LEU A 196 4.88 15.01 -0.31
CA LEU A 196 4.25 14.92 1.00
C LEU A 196 4.76 13.72 1.79
N ALA A 197 4.89 13.89 3.11
CA ALA A 197 5.09 12.79 4.04
C ALA A 197 3.89 11.82 4.01
N ASP A 198 4.15 10.52 4.08
CA ASP A 198 3.15 9.47 3.86
C ASP A 198 1.96 9.48 4.82
N ASP A 199 2.17 9.99 6.04
CA ASP A 199 1.19 10.05 7.12
C ASP A 199 0.52 11.42 7.26
N SER A 200 0.79 12.36 6.34
CA SER A 200 0.20 13.70 6.42
C SER A 200 -1.28 13.69 5.97
N PRO A 201 -2.15 14.54 6.55
CA PRO A 201 -3.52 14.72 6.09
C PRO A 201 -3.61 15.13 4.61
N ASP A 202 -2.64 15.92 4.15
CA ASP A 202 -2.56 16.38 2.77
C ASP A 202 -2.23 15.22 1.80
N ALA A 203 -1.39 14.27 2.22
CA ALA A 203 -1.11 13.07 1.44
C ALA A 203 -2.37 12.24 1.23
N ALA A 204 -3.14 12.01 2.30
CA ALA A 204 -4.41 11.31 2.23
C ALA A 204 -5.43 12.04 1.33
N TYR A 205 -5.50 13.36 1.41
CA TYR A 205 -6.36 14.18 0.55
C TYR A 205 -5.95 14.08 -0.93
N ALA A 206 -4.66 14.23 -1.23
CA ALA A 206 -4.13 14.12 -2.59
C ALA A 206 -4.43 12.73 -3.19
N GLU A 207 -4.16 11.64 -2.45
CA GLU A 207 -4.45 10.27 -2.89
C GLU A 207 -5.95 10.05 -3.19
N ALA A 208 -6.84 10.59 -2.34
CA ALA A 208 -8.27 10.51 -2.54
C ALA A 208 -8.71 11.24 -3.82
N ARG A 209 -8.15 12.43 -4.10
CA ARG A 209 -8.42 13.20 -5.33
C ARG A 209 -7.84 12.51 -6.57
N VAL A 210 -6.63 11.96 -6.51
CA VAL A 210 -6.03 11.15 -7.60
C VAL A 210 -6.96 10.01 -7.98
N SER A 211 -7.41 9.20 -7.01
CA SER A 211 -8.32 8.09 -7.26
C SER A 211 -9.67 8.53 -7.84
N ALA A 212 -10.23 9.65 -7.36
CA ALA A 212 -11.49 10.19 -7.86
C ALA A 212 -11.38 10.72 -9.30
N LEU A 213 -10.29 11.43 -9.62
CA LEU A 213 -10.05 12.00 -10.94
C LEU A 213 -9.75 10.92 -11.97
N ALA A 214 -8.85 9.98 -11.65
CA ALA A 214 -8.46 8.89 -12.54
C ALA A 214 -9.65 8.02 -12.97
N ARG A 215 -10.57 7.69 -12.06
CA ARG A 215 -11.77 6.89 -12.38
C ARG A 215 -12.69 7.52 -13.42
N GLY A 216 -12.64 8.83 -13.61
CA GLY A 216 -13.47 9.53 -14.59
C GLY A 216 -12.77 9.89 -15.89
N LEU A 217 -11.52 9.46 -16.08
CA LEU A 217 -10.76 9.69 -17.31
C LEU A 217 -10.65 8.39 -18.12
N GLU A 218 -10.60 8.54 -19.44
CA GLU A 218 -10.34 7.41 -20.34
C GLU A 218 -8.89 6.93 -20.20
N ARG A 219 -8.69 5.61 -20.35
CA ARG A 219 -7.35 4.98 -20.27
C ARG A 219 -6.31 5.70 -21.14
N ALA A 220 -6.62 5.96 -22.40
CA ALA A 220 -5.70 6.60 -23.34
C ALA A 220 -5.30 8.03 -22.90
N ARG A 221 -6.18 8.72 -22.16
CA ARG A 221 -5.87 10.03 -21.58
C ARG A 221 -4.87 9.90 -20.45
N ILE A 222 -5.07 8.96 -19.53
CA ILE A 222 -4.12 8.71 -18.43
C ILE A 222 -2.75 8.29 -18.98
N GLU A 223 -2.71 7.44 -20.02
CA GLU A 223 -1.46 7.06 -20.70
C GLU A 223 -0.70 8.28 -21.24
N ALA A 224 -1.40 9.25 -21.84
CA ALA A 224 -0.79 10.50 -22.31
C ALA A 224 -0.30 11.42 -21.17
N LEU A 225 -0.89 11.30 -19.97
CA LEU A 225 -0.47 12.09 -18.80
C LEU A 225 0.79 11.54 -18.13
N VAL A 226 1.13 10.26 -18.32
CA VAL A 226 2.37 9.64 -17.79
C VAL A 226 3.60 10.41 -18.27
N GLU A 227 3.64 10.77 -19.56
CA GLU A 227 4.76 11.53 -20.15
C GLU A 227 4.83 12.99 -19.67
N ARG A 228 3.75 13.50 -19.07
CA ARG A 228 3.65 14.85 -18.51
C ARG A 228 3.80 14.87 -16.99
N ALA A 229 4.05 13.72 -16.37
CA ALA A 229 4.20 13.61 -14.94
C ALA A 229 5.43 14.41 -14.48
N PRO A 230 5.35 15.11 -13.33
CA PRO A 230 6.42 15.98 -12.87
C PRO A 230 7.61 15.25 -12.22
N GLY A 231 7.50 13.93 -12.02
CA GLY A 231 8.49 13.08 -11.36
C GLY A 231 8.24 11.59 -11.65
N PRO A 232 9.22 10.72 -11.36
CA PRO A 232 9.11 9.28 -11.64
C PRO A 232 7.99 8.61 -10.84
N ASP A 233 7.87 8.89 -9.54
CA ASP A 233 6.84 8.28 -8.70
C ASP A 233 5.43 8.75 -9.09
N ALA A 234 5.29 10.01 -9.49
CA ALA A 234 4.06 10.53 -10.07
C ALA A 234 3.69 9.82 -11.39
N ALA A 235 4.67 9.54 -12.25
CA ALA A 235 4.47 8.78 -13.48
C ALA A 235 4.04 7.34 -13.17
N ASP A 236 4.69 6.70 -12.19
CA ASP A 236 4.35 5.34 -11.76
C ASP A 236 2.99 5.27 -11.08
N CYS A 237 2.56 6.30 -10.35
CA CYS A 237 1.20 6.39 -9.82
C CYS A 237 0.15 6.44 -10.95
N LEU A 238 0.42 7.20 -12.02
CA LEU A 238 -0.46 7.23 -13.20
C LEU A 238 -0.48 5.88 -13.93
N ARG A 239 0.66 5.19 -14.05
CA ARG A 239 0.71 3.81 -14.58
C ARG A 239 -0.04 2.83 -13.68
N ALA A 240 0.10 2.96 -12.36
CA ALA A 240 -0.63 2.17 -11.38
C ALA A 240 -2.14 2.39 -11.47
N ALA A 241 -2.60 3.63 -11.72
CA ALA A 241 -4.00 3.93 -11.98
C ALA A 241 -4.55 3.23 -13.24
N LEU A 242 -3.68 2.80 -14.16
CA LEU A 242 -4.00 1.98 -15.33
C LEU A 242 -3.94 0.46 -15.06
N GLY A 243 -3.68 0.07 -13.81
CA GLY A 243 -3.49 -1.32 -13.39
C GLY A 243 -2.11 -1.89 -13.72
N VAL A 244 -1.12 -1.06 -14.05
CA VAL A 244 0.27 -1.50 -14.21
C VAL A 244 0.90 -1.67 -12.83
N ASP A 245 1.66 -2.74 -12.63
CA ASP A 245 2.38 -2.95 -11.37
C ASP A 245 3.56 -1.96 -11.27
N PRO A 246 3.62 -1.08 -10.25
CA PRO A 246 4.78 -0.22 -10.02
C PRO A 246 6.03 -0.97 -9.52
N GLY A 247 5.92 -2.25 -9.14
CA GLY A 247 7.03 -3.07 -8.64
C GLY A 247 7.35 -2.82 -7.16
N ASP A 248 8.17 -3.72 -6.58
CA ASP A 248 8.44 -3.75 -5.13
C ASP A 248 9.29 -2.58 -4.61
N GLN A 249 9.99 -1.88 -5.50
CA GLN A 249 10.81 -0.73 -5.14
C GLN A 249 10.01 0.58 -5.11
N ALA A 250 8.75 0.57 -5.57
CA ALA A 250 7.93 1.75 -5.58
C ALA A 250 7.48 2.13 -4.16
N PRO A 251 7.39 3.44 -3.85
CA PRO A 251 6.81 3.88 -2.59
C PRO A 251 5.40 3.33 -2.39
N ALA A 252 5.04 3.02 -1.14
CA ALA A 252 3.73 2.42 -0.82
C ALA A 252 2.54 3.24 -1.34
N TRP A 253 2.67 4.57 -1.43
CA TRP A 253 1.62 5.45 -1.96
C TRP A 253 1.37 5.28 -3.46
N VAL A 254 2.39 4.93 -4.23
CA VAL A 254 2.27 4.64 -5.66
C VAL A 254 1.42 3.40 -5.87
N ALA A 255 1.65 2.35 -5.07
CA ALA A 255 0.81 1.14 -5.09
C ALA A 255 -0.67 1.45 -4.75
N ARG A 256 -0.93 2.42 -3.87
CA ARG A 256 -2.30 2.86 -3.52
C ARG A 256 -3.03 3.60 -4.64
N CYS A 257 -2.34 4.03 -5.70
CA CYS A 257 -2.94 4.61 -6.90
C CYS A 257 -3.63 3.57 -7.79
N ARG A 258 -3.40 2.27 -7.57
CA ARG A 258 -4.10 1.21 -8.31
C ARG A 258 -5.62 1.34 -8.13
N PRO A 259 -6.42 1.13 -9.19
CA PRO A 259 -7.85 1.15 -9.09
C PRO A 259 -8.31 -0.02 -8.18
N LEU A 260 -9.12 0.31 -7.18
CA LEU A 260 -9.74 -0.69 -6.33
C LEU A 260 -11.01 -1.23 -6.99
N PRO A 261 -11.33 -2.52 -6.86
CA PRO A 261 -12.65 -3.01 -7.22
C PRO A 261 -13.69 -2.35 -6.31
N THR A 262 -14.82 -1.90 -6.88
CA THR A 262 -15.94 -1.39 -6.09
C THR A 262 -16.61 -2.53 -5.32
N ARG A 263 -16.64 -3.73 -5.92
CA ARG A 263 -17.26 -4.92 -5.34
C ARG A 263 -16.38 -6.16 -5.53
N ILE A 264 -16.08 -6.85 -4.43
CA ILE A 264 -15.41 -8.15 -4.42
C ILE A 264 -16.47 -9.23 -4.17
N GLY A 265 -16.55 -10.21 -5.06
CA GLY A 265 -17.36 -11.41 -4.89
C GLY A 265 -16.59 -12.52 -4.19
N ILE A 266 -17.23 -13.27 -3.31
CA ILE A 266 -16.66 -14.43 -2.64
C ILE A 266 -17.57 -15.63 -2.91
N LEU A 267 -17.01 -16.65 -3.58
CA LEU A 267 -17.68 -17.91 -3.90
C LEU A 267 -17.13 -19.03 -3.02
N LEU A 268 -17.93 -19.50 -2.07
CA LEU A 268 -17.58 -20.61 -1.19
C LEU A 268 -18.63 -21.72 -1.29
N PRO A 269 -18.23 -23.00 -1.32
CA PRO A 269 -19.18 -24.11 -1.42
C PRO A 269 -19.80 -24.39 -0.04
N ARG A 270 -20.73 -23.57 0.43
CA ARG A 270 -21.38 -23.67 1.75
C ARG A 270 -22.41 -24.81 1.82
N SER A 271 -22.76 -25.43 0.69
CA SER A 271 -23.64 -26.58 0.62
C SER A 271 -23.02 -27.78 -0.13
N GLY A 272 -23.57 -28.98 0.15
CA GLY A 272 -23.15 -30.22 -0.49
C GLY A 272 -21.85 -30.81 0.04
N LYS A 273 -21.19 -31.66 -0.75
CA LYS A 273 -20.04 -32.47 -0.31
C LYS A 273 -18.78 -31.67 0.03
N LEU A 274 -18.74 -30.40 -0.36
CA LEU A 274 -17.60 -29.50 -0.13
C LEU A 274 -17.85 -28.50 1.02
N ALA A 275 -19.01 -28.57 1.70
CA ALA A 275 -19.40 -27.65 2.77
C ALA A 275 -18.38 -27.56 3.92
N ALA A 276 -17.81 -28.70 4.32
CA ALA A 276 -16.83 -28.75 5.41
C ALA A 276 -15.56 -27.92 5.12
N LEU A 277 -15.17 -27.77 3.85
CA LEU A 277 -14.02 -26.94 3.47
C LEU A 277 -14.34 -25.43 3.55
N ALA A 278 -15.63 -25.07 3.47
CA ALA A 278 -16.06 -23.69 3.37
C ALA A 278 -16.18 -22.99 4.73
N ASP A 279 -16.24 -23.72 5.85
CA ASP A 279 -16.32 -23.10 7.19
C ASP A 279 -15.03 -22.35 7.53
N GLN A 280 -13.88 -23.01 7.38
CA GLN A 280 -12.59 -22.40 7.63
C GLN A 280 -12.28 -21.24 6.67
N GLN A 281 -12.59 -21.41 5.38
CA GLN A 281 -12.41 -20.35 4.39
C GLN A 281 -13.35 -19.16 4.63
N PHE A 282 -14.58 -19.41 5.10
CA PHE A 282 -15.51 -18.34 5.47
C PHE A 282 -15.03 -17.57 6.71
N ALA A 283 -14.51 -18.28 7.72
CA ALA A 283 -13.88 -17.66 8.88
C ALA A 283 -12.69 -16.78 8.48
N ALA A 284 -11.81 -17.30 7.61
CA ALA A 284 -10.66 -16.55 7.11
C ALA A 284 -11.08 -15.32 6.30
N ALA A 285 -12.05 -15.48 5.41
CA ALA A 285 -12.57 -14.38 4.62
C ALA A 285 -13.21 -13.29 5.52
N SER A 286 -13.96 -13.69 6.54
CA SER A 286 -14.60 -12.76 7.48
C SER A 286 -13.59 -11.95 8.28
N ALA A 287 -12.53 -12.60 8.79
CA ALA A 287 -11.44 -11.93 9.49
C ALA A 287 -10.67 -10.98 8.55
N ALA A 288 -10.36 -11.42 7.33
CA ALA A 288 -9.68 -10.61 6.32
C ALA A 288 -10.47 -9.35 5.95
N VAL A 289 -11.79 -9.48 5.70
CA VAL A 289 -12.69 -8.35 5.41
C VAL A 289 -12.73 -7.36 6.57
N ALA A 290 -12.72 -7.83 7.82
CA ALA A 290 -12.72 -6.96 9.00
C ALA A 290 -11.42 -6.15 9.16
N VAL A 291 -10.29 -6.67 8.68
CA VAL A 291 -9.01 -5.94 8.66
C VAL A 291 -8.98 -4.96 7.49
N LEU A 292 -9.14 -5.47 6.26
CA LEU A 292 -9.00 -4.68 5.04
C LEU A 292 -10.07 -3.57 4.92
N GLY A 293 -11.28 -3.84 5.43
CA GLY A 293 -12.37 -2.86 5.44
C GLY A 293 -12.13 -1.65 6.34
N LYS A 294 -11.23 -1.74 7.32
CA LYS A 294 -10.82 -0.59 8.15
C LYS A 294 -9.90 0.35 7.38
N GLU A 295 -9.10 -0.19 6.46
CA GLU A 295 -8.14 0.58 5.66
C GLU A 295 -8.84 1.29 4.50
N ARG A 296 -9.61 0.55 3.70
CA ARG A 296 -10.33 1.08 2.53
C ARG A 296 -11.67 0.37 2.37
N PRO A 297 -12.81 1.09 2.34
CA PRO A 297 -14.12 0.45 2.22
C PRO A 297 -14.33 -0.12 0.80
N VAL A 298 -14.50 -1.44 0.72
CA VAL A 298 -14.91 -2.17 -0.50
C VAL A 298 -16.15 -2.99 -0.18
N SER A 299 -17.13 -3.02 -1.09
CA SER A 299 -18.33 -3.84 -0.90
C SER A 299 -18.02 -5.31 -1.15
N VAL A 300 -18.40 -6.19 -0.23
CA VAL A 300 -18.20 -7.64 -0.37
C VAL A 300 -19.53 -8.34 -0.62
N LEU A 301 -19.57 -9.16 -1.67
CA LEU A 301 -20.71 -9.98 -2.04
C LEU A 301 -20.40 -11.43 -1.72
N TRP A 302 -21.31 -12.12 -1.03
CA TRP A 302 -21.13 -13.52 -0.63
C TRP A 302 -22.13 -14.40 -1.35
N ARG A 303 -21.68 -15.49 -1.96
CA ARG A 303 -22.58 -16.48 -2.58
C ARG A 303 -22.09 -17.91 -2.32
N ASP A 304 -23.05 -18.79 -2.06
CA ASP A 304 -22.81 -20.23 -2.03
C ASP A 304 -22.64 -20.77 -3.47
N SER A 305 -21.50 -21.38 -3.76
CA SER A 305 -21.24 -22.01 -5.07
C SER A 305 -21.84 -23.43 -5.19
N GLY A 306 -22.30 -24.00 -4.08
CA GLY A 306 -22.62 -25.42 -3.94
C GLY A 306 -21.43 -26.33 -4.28
N SER A 307 -21.69 -27.64 -4.40
CA SER A 307 -20.63 -28.65 -4.61
C SER A 307 -20.59 -29.23 -6.03
N SER A 308 -21.21 -28.59 -7.01
CA SER A 308 -21.28 -29.07 -8.41
C SER A 308 -20.92 -27.97 -9.40
N THR A 309 -20.46 -28.36 -10.59
CA THR A 309 -20.15 -27.42 -11.68
C THR A 309 -21.35 -26.58 -12.09
N THR A 310 -22.55 -27.18 -12.12
CA THR A 310 -23.81 -26.48 -12.46
C THR A 310 -24.18 -25.42 -11.43
N THR A 311 -24.16 -25.77 -10.13
CA THR A 311 -24.47 -24.81 -9.06
C THR A 311 -23.43 -23.70 -8.99
N THR A 312 -22.16 -24.05 -9.22
CA THR A 312 -21.08 -23.06 -9.26
C THR A 312 -21.25 -22.09 -10.42
N LYS A 313 -21.62 -22.60 -11.60
CA LYS A 313 -21.88 -21.77 -12.78
C LYS A 313 -22.99 -20.74 -12.51
N ALA A 314 -24.09 -21.19 -11.90
CA ALA A 314 -25.21 -20.32 -11.53
C ALA A 314 -24.83 -19.28 -10.47
N ALA A 315 -24.03 -19.67 -9.46
CA ALA A 315 -23.56 -18.75 -8.43
C ALA A 315 -22.59 -17.69 -9.00
N ALA A 316 -21.71 -18.09 -9.92
CA ALA A 316 -20.82 -17.16 -10.62
C ALA A 316 -21.60 -16.17 -11.49
N ASP A 317 -22.58 -16.64 -12.25
CA ASP A 317 -23.45 -15.77 -13.05
C ASP A 317 -24.19 -14.75 -12.18
N ALA A 318 -24.77 -15.20 -11.05
CA ALA A 318 -25.48 -14.34 -10.12
C ALA A 318 -24.57 -13.28 -9.47
N ILE A 319 -23.38 -13.66 -9.00
CA ILE A 319 -22.48 -12.70 -8.32
C ILE A 319 -21.92 -11.66 -9.30
N ILE A 320 -21.75 -12.04 -10.58
CA ILE A 320 -21.37 -11.11 -11.65
C ILE A 320 -22.52 -10.15 -11.94
N ALA A 321 -23.76 -10.64 -12.00
CA ALA A 321 -24.95 -9.81 -12.20
C ALA A 321 -25.15 -8.81 -11.04
N ASP A 322 -24.77 -9.18 -9.81
CA ASP A 322 -24.74 -8.28 -8.64
C ASP A 322 -23.59 -7.23 -8.72
N GLY A 323 -22.72 -7.34 -9.72
CA GLY A 323 -21.67 -6.39 -10.04
C GLY A 323 -20.31 -6.68 -9.40
N ALA A 324 -19.99 -7.94 -9.07
CA ALA A 324 -18.65 -8.32 -8.65
C ALA A 324 -17.61 -8.05 -9.76
N GLU A 325 -16.57 -7.30 -9.43
CA GLU A 325 -15.47 -6.97 -10.35
C GLU A 325 -14.37 -8.02 -10.30
N VAL A 326 -14.01 -8.43 -9.07
CA VAL A 326 -13.08 -9.52 -8.76
C VAL A 326 -13.79 -10.55 -7.90
N ILE A 327 -13.57 -11.84 -8.17
CA ILE A 327 -14.21 -12.97 -7.51
C ILE A 327 -13.16 -13.89 -6.89
N ILE A 328 -13.24 -14.09 -5.57
CA ILE A 328 -12.40 -15.03 -4.84
C ILE A 328 -13.07 -16.41 -4.82
N GLY A 329 -12.33 -17.45 -5.20
CA GLY A 329 -12.83 -18.81 -5.36
C GLY A 329 -13.35 -19.09 -6.78
N PRO A 330 -14.15 -20.15 -7.03
CA PRO A 330 -14.65 -21.16 -6.08
C PRO A 330 -13.60 -22.23 -5.75
N VAL A 331 -13.96 -23.20 -4.89
CA VAL A 331 -13.08 -24.32 -4.52
C VAL A 331 -13.24 -25.50 -5.49
N GLY A 332 -12.09 -26.03 -5.93
CA GLY A 332 -12.00 -27.27 -6.71
C GLY A 332 -11.91 -27.04 -8.22
N VAL A 333 -11.02 -27.79 -8.89
CA VAL A 333 -10.65 -27.58 -10.31
C VAL A 333 -11.85 -27.57 -11.26
N GLY A 334 -12.81 -28.48 -11.07
CA GLY A 334 -14.01 -28.55 -11.90
C GLY A 334 -14.92 -27.33 -11.74
N ASN A 335 -15.08 -26.84 -10.51
CA ASN A 335 -15.90 -25.68 -10.18
C ASN A 335 -15.23 -24.39 -10.68
N VAL A 336 -13.91 -24.25 -10.50
CA VAL A 336 -13.15 -23.11 -11.05
C VAL A 336 -13.32 -23.03 -12.56
N ARG A 337 -13.14 -24.15 -13.27
CA ARG A 337 -13.33 -24.19 -14.72
C ARG A 337 -14.75 -23.77 -15.13
N ALA A 338 -15.78 -24.23 -14.39
CA ALA A 338 -17.16 -23.88 -14.67
C ALA A 338 -17.49 -22.40 -14.42
N ALA A 339 -16.92 -21.80 -13.37
CA ALA A 339 -17.08 -20.37 -13.06
C ALA A 339 -16.36 -19.48 -14.09
N VAL A 340 -15.13 -19.84 -14.46
CA VAL A 340 -14.33 -19.14 -15.47
C VAL A 340 -15.02 -19.11 -16.84
N GLN A 341 -15.75 -20.17 -17.21
CA GLN A 341 -16.55 -20.19 -18.44
C GLN A 341 -17.67 -19.14 -18.48
N VAL A 342 -18.10 -18.61 -17.33
CA VAL A 342 -19.14 -17.57 -17.24
C VAL A 342 -18.52 -16.18 -17.16
N GLY A 343 -17.59 -15.98 -16.22
CA GLY A 343 -17.06 -14.64 -15.93
C GLY A 343 -15.79 -14.26 -16.68
N GLY A 344 -15.13 -15.22 -17.33
CA GLY A 344 -13.80 -15.05 -17.89
C GLY A 344 -12.69 -15.12 -16.83
N GLN A 345 -11.51 -15.58 -17.25
CA GLN A 345 -10.40 -15.92 -16.34
C GLN A 345 -9.86 -14.74 -15.52
N ALA A 346 -9.90 -13.51 -16.07
CA ALA A 346 -9.34 -12.32 -15.42
C ALA A 346 -10.12 -11.87 -14.18
N ARG A 347 -11.36 -12.36 -13.99
CA ARG A 347 -12.19 -12.01 -12.82
C ARG A 347 -11.95 -12.91 -11.62
N PHE A 348 -11.33 -14.07 -11.78
CA PHE A 348 -11.22 -15.06 -10.72
C PHE A 348 -9.81 -15.09 -10.13
N LEU A 349 -9.77 -15.08 -8.80
CA LEU A 349 -8.55 -15.25 -8.02
C LEU A 349 -8.74 -16.42 -7.06
N ILE A 350 -7.84 -17.40 -7.14
CA ILE A 350 -7.94 -18.67 -6.41
C ILE A 350 -7.08 -18.61 -5.14
N PRO A 351 -7.65 -18.89 -3.94
CA PRO A 351 -6.89 -19.09 -2.70
C PRO A 351 -6.05 -20.38 -2.77
N GLY A 352 -4.95 -20.35 -3.52
CA GLY A 352 -4.08 -21.49 -3.80
C GLY A 352 -3.30 -21.32 -5.11
N GLU A 353 -2.83 -22.43 -5.68
CA GLU A 353 -2.17 -22.43 -6.99
C GLU A 353 -3.15 -22.05 -8.12
N GLY A 354 -2.64 -21.49 -9.21
CA GLY A 354 -3.44 -21.16 -10.39
C GLY A 354 -4.11 -22.39 -11.00
N LEU A 355 -5.40 -22.28 -11.35
CA LEU A 355 -6.21 -23.40 -11.85
C LEU A 355 -7.09 -22.98 -13.01
N ALA A 356 -7.16 -23.82 -14.06
CA ALA A 356 -8.03 -23.59 -15.22
C ALA A 356 -7.89 -22.17 -15.81
N SER A 357 -6.64 -21.68 -15.91
CA SER A 357 -6.26 -20.34 -16.35
C SER A 357 -6.67 -19.18 -15.43
N ALA A 358 -7.42 -19.44 -14.35
CA ALA A 358 -7.58 -18.48 -13.27
C ALA A 358 -6.28 -18.39 -12.46
N ARG A 359 -5.98 -17.18 -12.00
CA ARG A 359 -4.75 -16.92 -11.23
C ARG A 359 -4.89 -17.45 -9.82
N GLY A 360 -3.77 -17.93 -9.28
CA GLY A 360 -3.63 -18.30 -7.88
C GLY A 360 -2.86 -17.25 -7.10
N VAL A 361 -2.93 -17.31 -5.78
CA VAL A 361 -2.09 -16.52 -4.87
C VAL A 361 -0.95 -17.33 -4.23
N ALA A 362 -0.86 -18.62 -4.52
CA ALA A 362 0.25 -19.47 -4.13
C ALA A 362 1.18 -19.70 -5.32
N ALA A 363 2.49 -19.80 -5.04
CA ALA A 363 3.46 -20.28 -6.01
C ALA A 363 3.11 -21.69 -6.47
N SER A 364 3.34 -21.96 -7.75
CA SER A 364 3.08 -23.28 -8.33
C SER A 364 3.92 -24.36 -7.65
N LEU A 365 3.45 -25.60 -7.74
CA LEU A 365 4.22 -26.74 -7.27
C LEU A 365 5.65 -26.77 -7.87
N GLU A 366 5.80 -26.39 -9.14
CA GLU A 366 7.08 -26.29 -9.83
C GLU A 366 7.97 -25.19 -9.25
N GLN A 367 7.44 -24.00 -8.96
CA GLN A 367 8.20 -22.91 -8.33
C GLN A 367 8.64 -23.30 -6.92
N ARG A 368 7.76 -23.93 -6.12
CA ARG A 368 8.09 -24.41 -4.77
C ARG A 368 9.14 -25.52 -4.79
N ALA A 369 9.03 -26.46 -5.73
CA ALA A 369 10.03 -27.51 -5.95
C ALA A 369 11.40 -26.92 -6.36
N LEU A 370 11.40 -25.90 -7.22
CA LEU A 370 12.61 -25.21 -7.65
C LEU A 370 13.31 -24.51 -6.48
N ALA A 371 12.57 -23.73 -5.68
CA ALA A 371 13.10 -23.07 -4.50
C ALA A 371 13.70 -24.07 -3.51
N LEU A 372 12.98 -25.16 -3.23
CA LEU A 372 13.41 -26.19 -2.30
C LEU A 372 14.66 -26.92 -2.77
N VAL A 373 14.73 -27.30 -4.06
CA VAL A 373 15.92 -27.94 -4.63
C VAL A 373 17.10 -26.97 -4.72
N GLY A 374 16.84 -25.70 -5.03
CA GLY A 374 17.87 -24.65 -5.00
C GLY A 374 18.50 -24.50 -3.62
N GLU A 375 17.71 -24.57 -2.55
CA GLU A 375 18.20 -24.56 -1.17
C GLU A 375 19.06 -25.80 -0.87
N VAL A 376 18.64 -26.99 -1.30
CA VAL A 376 19.43 -28.22 -1.17
C VAL A 376 20.76 -28.11 -1.93
N ALA A 377 20.74 -27.55 -3.14
CA ALA A 377 21.90 -27.44 -4.01
C ALA A 377 23.02 -26.54 -3.45
N LYS A 378 22.70 -25.62 -2.52
CA LYS A 378 23.70 -24.77 -1.87
C LYS A 378 24.77 -25.56 -1.13
N THR A 379 24.42 -26.75 -0.61
CA THR A 379 25.30 -27.54 0.26
C THR A 379 25.39 -29.02 -0.10
N HIS A 380 24.47 -29.53 -0.94
CA HIS A 380 24.40 -30.94 -1.27
C HIS A 380 24.26 -31.18 -2.78
N ALA A 381 25.10 -32.07 -3.32
CA ALA A 381 24.99 -32.55 -4.70
C ALA A 381 24.00 -33.73 -4.86
N ARG A 382 23.53 -34.31 -3.75
CA ARG A 382 22.68 -35.52 -3.72
C ARG A 382 21.57 -35.38 -2.68
N ALA A 383 20.38 -35.88 -3.00
CA ALA A 383 19.29 -35.99 -2.04
C ALA A 383 18.47 -37.27 -2.23
N ALA A 384 18.07 -37.89 -1.12
CA ALA A 384 17.05 -38.92 -1.10
C ALA A 384 15.66 -38.26 -1.01
N VAL A 385 14.70 -38.73 -1.79
CA VAL A 385 13.37 -38.14 -1.90
C VAL A 385 12.28 -39.13 -1.53
N PHE A 386 11.55 -38.84 -0.46
CA PHE A 386 10.38 -39.61 -0.04
C PHE A 386 9.13 -39.03 -0.69
N VAL A 387 8.38 -39.86 -1.42
CA VAL A 387 7.19 -39.43 -2.16
C VAL A 387 6.05 -40.47 -2.11
N PRO A 388 4.78 -40.08 -1.88
CA PRO A 388 3.68 -41.03 -1.90
C PRO A 388 3.35 -41.47 -3.33
N ASP A 389 3.00 -42.75 -3.52
CA ASP A 389 2.58 -43.29 -4.81
C ASP A 389 1.09 -42.99 -5.08
N ASN A 390 0.81 -41.72 -5.34
CA ASN A 390 -0.51 -41.23 -5.74
C ASN A 390 -0.38 -40.12 -6.80
N GLY A 391 -1.53 -39.54 -7.19
CA GLY A 391 -1.55 -38.46 -8.19
C GLY A 391 -0.73 -37.24 -7.77
N TYR A 392 -0.73 -36.87 -6.48
CA TYR A 392 0.08 -35.76 -5.96
C TYR A 392 1.57 -36.07 -6.07
N GLY A 393 2.02 -37.20 -5.52
CA GLY A 393 3.44 -37.55 -5.52
C GLY A 393 4.04 -37.72 -6.92
N LYS A 394 3.26 -38.19 -7.90
CA LYS A 394 3.67 -38.21 -9.31
C LYS A 394 3.94 -36.81 -9.88
N ARG A 395 3.13 -35.81 -9.51
CA ARG A 395 3.36 -34.40 -9.90
C ARG A 395 4.60 -33.84 -9.20
N VAL A 396 4.73 -34.04 -7.89
CA VAL A 396 5.89 -33.52 -7.13
C VAL A 396 7.19 -34.14 -7.63
N ARG A 397 7.22 -35.45 -7.88
CA ARG A 397 8.37 -36.13 -8.49
C ARG A 397 8.82 -35.44 -9.77
N LYS A 398 7.88 -35.19 -10.71
CA LYS A 398 8.18 -34.53 -11.97
C LYS A 398 8.74 -33.11 -11.76
N ALA A 399 8.15 -32.35 -10.84
CA ALA A 399 8.60 -31.00 -10.51
C ALA A 399 10.01 -30.99 -9.90
N LEU A 400 10.29 -31.91 -8.97
CA LEU A 400 11.61 -32.07 -8.35
C LEU A 400 12.67 -32.55 -9.35
N GLU A 401 12.35 -33.53 -10.21
CA GLU A 401 13.27 -34.00 -11.27
C GLU A 401 13.67 -32.85 -12.22
N SER A 402 12.69 -32.06 -12.66
CA SER A 402 12.93 -30.87 -13.50
C SER A 402 13.82 -29.84 -12.80
N SER A 403 13.55 -29.57 -11.52
CA SER A 403 14.31 -28.61 -10.72
C SER A 403 15.74 -29.08 -10.44
N ALA A 404 15.91 -30.37 -10.15
CA ALA A 404 17.21 -30.98 -9.88
C ALA A 404 18.13 -31.00 -11.09
N MET A 405 17.57 -31.18 -12.29
CA MET A 405 18.31 -31.03 -13.54
C MET A 405 18.86 -29.61 -13.71
N GLN A 406 18.11 -28.58 -13.31
CA GLN A 406 18.56 -27.18 -13.38
C GLN A 406 19.63 -26.88 -12.32
N ALA A 407 19.48 -27.44 -11.12
CA ALA A 407 20.37 -27.19 -9.98
C ALA A 407 21.56 -28.15 -9.88
N SER A 408 21.73 -29.08 -10.83
CA SER A 408 22.78 -30.13 -10.81
C SER A 408 22.76 -31.01 -9.55
N VAL A 409 21.58 -31.31 -9.00
CA VAL A 409 21.39 -32.21 -7.85
C VAL A 409 20.96 -33.59 -8.35
N THR A 410 21.55 -34.66 -7.80
CA THR A 410 21.10 -36.04 -8.08
C THR A 410 20.05 -36.47 -7.06
N LEU A 411 18.87 -36.90 -7.53
CA LEU A 411 17.77 -37.35 -6.66
C LEU A 411 17.61 -38.88 -6.69
N SER A 412 17.59 -39.52 -5.52
CA SER A 412 17.22 -40.94 -5.34
C SER A 412 15.82 -41.03 -4.74
N PHE A 413 14.84 -41.53 -5.51
CA PHE A 413 13.45 -41.53 -5.05
C PHE A 413 13.04 -42.83 -4.36
N VAL A 414 12.40 -42.68 -3.20
CA VAL A 414 11.75 -43.73 -2.41
C VAL A 414 10.24 -43.49 -2.43
N SER A 415 9.53 -44.28 -3.23
CA SER A 415 8.06 -44.25 -3.27
C SER A 415 7.46 -45.10 -2.15
N TYR A 416 6.35 -44.66 -1.56
CA TYR A 416 5.59 -45.44 -0.56
C TYR A 416 4.08 -45.36 -0.77
N SER A 417 3.33 -46.33 -0.23
CA SER A 417 1.86 -46.32 -0.29
C SER A 417 1.30 -45.11 0.47
N PRO A 418 0.27 -44.41 -0.01
CA PRO A 418 -0.37 -43.31 0.74
C PRO A 418 -0.88 -43.70 2.14
N GLY A 419 -1.15 -44.99 2.36
CA GLY A 419 -1.55 -45.53 3.66
C GLY A 419 -0.38 -45.91 4.59
N GLU A 420 0.88 -45.77 4.15
CA GLU A 420 2.07 -46.17 4.90
C GLU A 420 2.21 -45.33 6.18
N LYS A 421 2.42 -46.00 7.31
CA LYS A 421 2.58 -45.39 8.64
C LYS A 421 3.91 -45.74 9.29
N SER A 422 4.67 -46.68 8.73
CA SER A 422 5.94 -47.18 9.25
C SER A 422 7.05 -47.01 8.22
N PHE A 423 7.94 -46.06 8.47
CA PHE A 423 9.02 -45.71 7.53
C PHE A 423 10.36 -46.37 7.85
N GLY A 424 10.44 -47.25 8.87
CA GLY A 424 11.71 -47.81 9.33
C GLY A 424 12.48 -48.59 8.27
N LYS A 425 11.81 -49.45 7.50
CA LYS A 425 12.43 -50.21 6.40
C LYS A 425 12.89 -49.30 5.26
N LEU A 426 12.09 -48.29 4.92
CA LEU A 426 12.40 -47.33 3.86
C LEU A 426 13.58 -46.45 4.25
N MET A 427 13.62 -45.97 5.50
CA MET A 427 14.72 -45.18 6.05
C MET A 427 16.02 -46.00 6.10
N GLY A 428 15.96 -47.27 6.50
CA GLY A 428 17.13 -48.16 6.47
C GLY A 428 17.71 -48.39 5.07
N GLY A 429 16.89 -48.22 4.01
CA GLY A 429 17.35 -48.28 2.62
C GLY A 429 18.16 -47.07 2.16
N VAL A 430 18.04 -45.92 2.84
CA VAL A 430 18.71 -44.66 2.46
C VAL A 430 19.68 -44.13 3.51
N SER A 431 19.70 -44.67 4.74
CA SER A 431 20.52 -44.14 5.83
C SER A 431 22.00 -44.04 5.48
N GLY A 432 22.55 -45.05 4.79
CA GLY A 432 23.94 -45.03 4.33
C GLY A 432 24.25 -43.97 3.26
N GLU A 433 23.25 -43.47 2.52
CA GLU A 433 23.42 -42.32 1.61
C GLU A 433 23.36 -40.99 2.39
N LEU A 434 22.46 -40.90 3.37
CA LEU A 434 22.31 -39.73 4.24
C LEU A 434 23.56 -39.52 5.11
N GLU A 435 24.11 -40.58 5.70
CA GLU A 435 25.37 -40.55 6.46
C GLU A 435 26.58 -40.06 5.64
N LYS A 436 26.53 -40.22 4.31
CA LYS A 436 27.56 -39.74 3.38
C LYS A 436 27.33 -38.30 2.93
N GLY A 437 26.43 -37.57 3.58
CA GLY A 437 26.16 -36.16 3.32
C GLY A 437 25.10 -35.91 2.24
N SER A 438 24.20 -36.85 1.98
CA SER A 438 23.03 -36.58 1.13
C SER A 438 21.94 -35.88 1.93
N ALA A 439 21.22 -34.95 1.31
CA ALA A 439 20.03 -34.35 1.93
C ALA A 439 18.82 -35.30 1.89
N LEU A 440 17.79 -35.00 2.69
CA LEU A 440 16.50 -35.69 2.68
C LEU A 440 15.39 -34.72 2.28
N VAL A 441 14.70 -35.01 1.17
CA VAL A 441 13.52 -34.27 0.71
C VAL A 441 12.27 -35.11 0.95
N ILE A 442 11.24 -34.53 1.56
CA ILE A 442 9.97 -35.21 1.85
C ILE A 442 8.82 -34.46 1.18
N ALA A 443 8.26 -35.08 0.14
CA ALA A 443 7.20 -34.55 -0.69
C ALA A 443 5.81 -35.03 -0.22
N ASP A 444 5.38 -34.61 0.98
CA ASP A 444 4.10 -34.99 1.56
C ASP A 444 3.61 -33.97 2.60
N ALA A 445 2.46 -34.22 3.20
CA ALA A 445 1.90 -33.44 4.29
C ALA A 445 2.77 -33.49 5.55
N LEU A 446 2.76 -32.39 6.30
CA LEU A 446 3.61 -32.19 7.47
C LEU A 446 3.50 -33.31 8.53
N PRO A 447 2.31 -33.89 8.83
CA PRO A 447 2.23 -35.04 9.72
C PRO A 447 2.95 -36.30 9.21
N ARG A 448 3.10 -36.48 7.88
CA ARG A 448 3.90 -37.57 7.30
C ARG A 448 5.38 -37.26 7.38
N THR A 449 5.76 -36.01 7.07
CA THR A 449 7.12 -35.51 7.24
C THR A 449 7.62 -35.78 8.65
N GLU A 450 6.81 -35.49 9.67
CA GLU A 450 7.19 -35.75 11.06
C GLU A 450 7.46 -37.24 11.33
N LEU A 451 6.61 -38.16 10.83
CA LEU A 451 6.83 -39.59 11.01
C LEU A 451 8.13 -40.07 10.37
N ILE A 452 8.47 -39.58 9.18
CA ILE A 452 9.71 -39.90 8.48
C ILE A 452 10.92 -39.35 9.25
N VAL A 453 10.87 -38.09 9.69
CA VAL A 453 11.94 -37.47 10.48
C VAL A 453 12.15 -38.18 11.82
N ARG A 454 11.06 -38.60 12.49
CA ARG A 454 11.17 -39.44 13.70
C ARG A 454 11.85 -40.77 13.43
N GLN A 455 11.63 -41.41 12.26
CA GLN A 455 12.38 -42.62 11.90
C GLN A 455 13.85 -42.33 11.58
N MET A 456 14.14 -41.21 10.91
CA MET A 456 15.50 -40.76 10.65
C MET A 456 16.29 -40.60 11.97
N ARG A 457 15.67 -39.95 12.97
CA ARG A 457 16.26 -39.77 14.31
C ARG A 457 16.48 -41.06 15.05
N ARG A 458 15.54 -42.01 14.96
CA ARG A 458 15.72 -43.37 15.51
C ARG A 458 16.89 -44.13 14.88
N ALA A 459 17.27 -43.76 13.65
CA ALA A 459 18.45 -44.29 12.99
C ALA A 459 19.75 -43.53 13.36
N GLY A 460 19.71 -42.62 14.35
CA GLY A 460 20.89 -41.94 14.90
C GLY A 460 21.33 -40.70 14.13
N MET A 461 20.51 -40.18 13.21
CA MET A 461 20.75 -38.95 12.45
C MET A 461 20.03 -37.76 13.06
N ARG A 462 20.57 -36.54 12.91
CA ARG A 462 19.94 -35.31 13.40
C ARG A 462 19.60 -34.35 12.27
N VAL A 463 18.55 -33.55 12.45
CA VAL A 463 18.14 -32.52 11.47
C VAL A 463 19.11 -31.34 11.57
N ALA A 464 19.69 -30.92 10.45
CA ALA A 464 20.58 -29.77 10.40
C ALA A 464 19.87 -28.50 10.88
N GLY A 465 20.49 -27.77 11.83
CA GLY A 465 19.91 -26.57 12.44
C GLY A 465 18.76 -26.83 13.44
N GLY A 466 18.44 -28.08 13.75
CA GLY A 466 17.52 -28.46 14.83
C GLY A 466 18.21 -28.57 16.19
N ARG A 467 17.44 -28.47 17.28
CA ARG A 467 17.94 -28.38 18.67
C ARG A 467 17.71 -29.63 19.52
N VAL A 468 17.00 -30.62 19.00
CA VAL A 468 16.46 -31.72 19.81
C VAL A 468 17.44 -32.89 19.96
N ASP A 469 18.40 -33.03 19.05
CA ASP A 469 19.39 -34.11 19.07
C ASP A 469 20.81 -33.51 19.04
N SER A 470 21.67 -33.89 19.99
CA SER A 470 23.03 -33.34 20.13
C SER A 470 24.13 -34.20 19.49
N GLU A 471 23.82 -35.44 19.12
CA GLU A 471 24.78 -36.42 18.60
C GLU A 471 24.27 -37.02 17.28
N GLY A 472 25.21 -37.48 16.44
CA GLY A 472 24.90 -38.09 15.14
C GLY A 472 25.19 -37.18 13.93
N PRO A 473 25.24 -37.77 12.72
CA PRO A 473 25.44 -37.02 11.48
C PRO A 473 24.27 -36.08 11.20
N GLU A 474 24.59 -34.87 10.74
CA GLU A 474 23.61 -33.87 10.30
C GLU A 474 23.06 -34.21 8.92
N VAL A 475 21.74 -34.15 8.81
CA VAL A 475 21.02 -34.29 7.55
C VAL A 475 20.19 -33.03 7.34
N LEU A 476 20.41 -32.34 6.21
CA LEU A 476 19.50 -31.31 5.75
C LEU A 476 18.17 -31.97 5.39
N VAL A 477 17.10 -31.59 6.08
CA VAL A 477 15.75 -32.08 5.79
C VAL A 477 14.92 -30.94 5.21
N ALA A 478 14.36 -31.16 4.02
CA ALA A 478 13.47 -30.23 3.35
C ALA A 478 12.13 -30.90 3.00
N SER A 479 11.04 -30.14 2.99
CA SER A 479 9.71 -30.66 2.68
C SER A 479 8.84 -29.64 1.94
N MET A 480 7.87 -30.11 1.14
CA MET A 480 6.86 -29.26 0.51
C MET A 480 5.91 -28.60 1.53
N GLY A 481 5.91 -29.05 2.79
CA GLY A 481 5.21 -28.38 3.88
C GLY A 481 3.69 -28.29 3.72
N GLU A 482 3.07 -29.26 3.04
CA GLU A 482 1.61 -29.24 2.84
C GLU A 482 0.86 -29.40 4.17
N GLY A 483 -0.16 -28.58 4.39
CA GLY A 483 -0.94 -28.58 5.63
C GLY A 483 -0.18 -27.96 6.78
N LEU A 484 0.58 -26.89 6.52
CA LEU A 484 1.27 -26.12 7.54
C LEU A 484 0.22 -25.45 8.44
N SER A 485 0.28 -25.76 9.73
CA SER A 485 -0.54 -25.10 10.75
C SER A 485 0.29 -24.83 12.01
N PRO A 486 -0.09 -23.82 12.81
CA PRO A 486 0.56 -23.52 14.08
C PRO A 486 0.63 -24.72 15.04
N ASP A 487 -0.42 -25.56 15.10
CA ASP A 487 -0.41 -26.77 15.92
C ASP A 487 0.61 -27.80 15.38
N ALA A 488 0.66 -28.00 14.06
CA ALA A 488 1.53 -28.98 13.41
C ALA A 488 3.03 -28.66 13.51
N VAL A 489 3.40 -27.39 13.75
CA VAL A 489 4.78 -26.98 14.03
C VAL A 489 5.03 -26.61 15.49
N SER A 490 4.05 -26.80 16.38
CA SER A 490 4.17 -26.42 17.80
C SER A 490 5.26 -27.20 18.54
N THR A 491 5.55 -26.83 19.77
CA THR A 491 6.53 -27.53 20.63
C THR A 491 6.15 -28.98 20.96
N LYS A 492 4.94 -29.43 20.61
CA LYS A 492 4.57 -30.87 20.69
C LYS A 492 5.19 -31.68 19.55
N HIS A 493 5.69 -31.00 18.52
CA HIS A 493 6.24 -31.55 17.29
C HIS A 493 7.72 -31.17 17.12
N ASP A 494 8.46 -31.11 18.22
CA ASP A 494 9.91 -30.81 18.28
C ASP A 494 10.75 -31.66 17.30
N SER A 495 10.26 -32.83 16.87
CA SER A 495 10.90 -33.61 15.80
C SER A 495 11.05 -32.87 14.47
N LEU A 496 10.26 -31.83 14.21
CA LEU A 496 10.36 -31.00 13.01
C LEU A 496 11.33 -29.82 13.15
N ASP A 497 11.87 -29.54 14.35
CA ASP A 497 12.82 -28.45 14.56
C ASP A 497 14.04 -28.61 13.62
N GLY A 498 14.34 -27.55 12.85
CA GLY A 498 15.37 -27.51 11.81
C GLY A 498 14.88 -27.80 10.38
N VAL A 499 13.70 -28.41 10.20
CA VAL A 499 13.19 -28.77 8.86
C VAL A 499 12.87 -27.51 8.05
N ILE A 500 13.34 -27.49 6.80
CA ILE A 500 13.02 -26.46 5.81
C ILE A 500 11.72 -26.83 5.10
N LEU A 501 10.79 -25.89 4.98
CA LEU A 501 9.50 -26.05 4.34
C LEU A 501 9.36 -25.10 3.15
N ALA A 502 8.72 -25.57 2.08
CA ALA A 502 8.24 -24.75 0.96
C ALA A 502 6.69 -24.75 0.91
N PRO A 503 6.02 -24.18 1.93
CA PRO A 503 4.57 -24.27 2.08
C PRO A 503 3.84 -23.47 0.98
N ALA A 504 2.53 -23.68 0.83
CA ALA A 504 1.71 -22.89 -0.07
C ALA A 504 1.52 -21.44 0.43
N ALA A 505 1.52 -21.24 1.75
CA ALA A 505 1.57 -19.94 2.41
C ALA A 505 2.19 -20.09 3.81
N ALA A 506 2.84 -19.04 4.30
CA ALA A 506 3.34 -18.93 5.66
C ALA A 506 3.02 -17.55 6.26
N PRO A 507 3.01 -17.41 7.59
CA PRO A 507 2.90 -16.11 8.24
C PRO A 507 4.05 -15.18 7.84
N ASP A 508 3.72 -13.91 7.60
CA ASP A 508 4.66 -12.85 7.25
C ASP A 508 4.25 -11.52 7.92
N ALA A 509 5.03 -10.46 7.71
CA ALA A 509 4.75 -9.16 8.32
C ALA A 509 3.39 -8.58 7.88
N SER A 510 2.95 -8.88 6.66
CA SER A 510 1.69 -8.38 6.10
C SER A 510 0.47 -9.13 6.63
N SER A 511 0.61 -10.39 7.07
CA SER A 511 -0.50 -11.18 7.62
C SER A 511 -0.80 -10.90 9.09
N ARG A 512 0.06 -10.16 9.81
CA ARG A 512 -0.03 -10.05 11.27
C ARG A 512 -1.37 -9.50 11.78
N ALA A 513 -1.90 -8.44 11.17
CA ALA A 513 -3.18 -7.87 11.56
C ALA A 513 -4.34 -8.85 11.30
N PHE A 514 -4.24 -9.65 10.24
CA PHE A 514 -5.17 -10.73 9.94
C PHE A 514 -5.07 -11.87 10.95
N GLU A 515 -3.86 -12.31 11.30
CA GLU A 515 -3.63 -13.36 12.30
C GLU A 515 -4.24 -12.98 13.66
N ASP A 516 -4.02 -11.75 14.13
CA ASP A 516 -4.59 -11.24 15.37
C ASP A 516 -6.13 -11.21 15.31
N GLN A 517 -6.70 -10.75 14.18
CA GLN A 517 -8.14 -10.71 13.98
C GLN A 517 -8.76 -12.11 13.86
N TYR A 518 -8.07 -13.05 13.23
CA TYR A 518 -8.49 -14.44 13.08
C TYR A 518 -8.45 -15.16 14.43
N LEU A 519 -7.36 -15.01 15.19
CA LEU A 519 -7.23 -15.55 16.54
C LEU A 519 -8.33 -15.03 17.48
N ALA A 520 -8.63 -13.73 17.41
CA ALA A 520 -9.71 -13.14 18.20
C ALA A 520 -11.10 -13.73 17.86
N GLN A 521 -11.34 -14.15 16.61
CA GLN A 521 -12.63 -14.69 16.16
C GLN A 521 -12.73 -16.21 16.32
N GLN A 522 -11.66 -16.95 16.03
CA GLN A 522 -11.65 -18.41 15.94
C GLN A 522 -11.02 -19.08 17.16
N GLY A 523 -10.27 -18.35 17.99
CA GLY A 523 -9.57 -18.89 19.16
C GLY A 523 -8.30 -19.67 18.82
N GLU A 524 -7.91 -19.73 17.55
CA GLU A 524 -6.68 -20.34 17.07
C GLU A 524 -6.03 -19.49 15.98
N LEU A 525 -4.73 -19.67 15.77
CA LEU A 525 -3.99 -18.98 14.71
C LEU A 525 -4.33 -19.61 13.33
N PRO A 526 -4.30 -18.84 12.24
CA PRO A 526 -4.64 -19.36 10.92
C PRO A 526 -3.61 -20.38 10.42
N ASP A 527 -4.08 -21.36 9.65
CA ASP A 527 -3.24 -22.29 8.90
C ASP A 527 -2.93 -21.77 7.49
N ASP A 528 -2.21 -22.56 6.69
CA ASP A 528 -1.86 -22.19 5.32
C ASP A 528 -3.09 -21.88 4.43
N GLN A 529 -4.20 -22.60 4.58
CA GLN A 529 -5.42 -22.35 3.81
C GLN A 529 -6.07 -21.02 4.18
N ALA A 530 -6.13 -20.70 5.47
CA ALA A 530 -6.63 -19.40 5.93
C ALA A 530 -5.74 -18.25 5.45
N LEU A 531 -4.42 -18.43 5.44
CA LEU A 531 -3.47 -17.46 4.91
C LEU A 531 -3.62 -17.27 3.39
N LEU A 532 -3.91 -18.33 2.62
CA LEU A 532 -4.20 -18.22 1.20
C LEU A 532 -5.47 -17.41 0.92
N VAL A 533 -6.50 -17.54 1.77
CA VAL A 533 -7.71 -16.71 1.68
C VAL A 533 -7.38 -15.25 1.99
N TRP A 534 -6.56 -14.99 3.01
CA TRP A 534 -6.04 -13.64 3.29
C TRP A 534 -5.31 -13.04 2.10
N ARG A 535 -4.35 -13.77 1.51
CA ARG A 535 -3.58 -13.31 0.33
C ARG A 535 -4.48 -13.01 -0.87
N ALA A 536 -5.47 -13.87 -1.14
CA ALA A 536 -6.43 -13.65 -2.21
C ALA A 536 -7.27 -12.39 -1.98
N LEU A 537 -7.78 -12.19 -0.77
CA LEU A 537 -8.54 -10.99 -0.45
C LEU A 537 -7.67 -9.74 -0.46
N SER A 538 -6.47 -9.78 0.12
CA SER A 538 -5.53 -8.65 0.11
C SER A 538 -5.16 -8.23 -1.32
N ALA A 539 -4.88 -9.18 -2.21
CA ALA A 539 -4.57 -8.88 -3.60
C ALA A 539 -5.78 -8.30 -4.35
N ALA A 540 -7.01 -8.78 -4.08
CA ALA A 540 -8.20 -8.17 -4.65
C ALA A 540 -8.46 -6.77 -4.08
N TRP A 541 -8.27 -6.59 -2.77
CA TRP A 541 -8.54 -5.33 -2.06
C TRP A 541 -7.56 -4.22 -2.41
N SER A 542 -6.33 -4.56 -2.80
CA SER A 542 -5.31 -3.63 -3.27
C SER A 542 -5.37 -3.35 -4.77
N GLY A 543 -6.24 -4.05 -5.52
CA GLY A 543 -6.27 -4.00 -6.99
C GLY A 543 -5.12 -4.78 -7.66
N ALA A 544 -4.32 -5.53 -6.90
CA ALA A 544 -3.22 -6.35 -7.41
C ALA A 544 -3.66 -7.68 -8.02
N SER A 545 -4.95 -8.03 -8.04
CA SER A 545 -5.43 -9.32 -8.58
C SER A 545 -5.03 -9.58 -10.04
N GLY A 546 -4.80 -8.52 -10.82
CA GLY A 546 -4.38 -8.58 -12.22
C GLY A 546 -2.87 -8.54 -12.45
N THR A 547 -2.05 -8.40 -11.41
CA THR A 547 -0.57 -8.31 -11.52
C THR A 547 0.18 -9.16 -10.51
N LEU A 548 -0.51 -9.78 -9.55
CA LEU A 548 0.10 -10.63 -8.55
C LEU A 548 0.84 -11.81 -9.22
N GLU A 549 2.14 -11.89 -8.94
CA GLU A 549 2.99 -13.02 -9.29
C GLU A 549 3.44 -13.70 -7.98
N PRO A 550 2.86 -14.86 -7.63
CA PRO A 550 3.21 -15.54 -6.39
C PRO A 550 4.65 -16.07 -6.42
N GLU A 551 5.40 -15.80 -5.36
CA GLU A 551 6.75 -16.32 -5.17
C GLU A 551 6.77 -17.49 -4.18
N ALA A 552 7.71 -18.41 -4.38
CA ALA A 552 7.89 -19.55 -3.49
C ALA A 552 8.65 -19.11 -2.24
N GLU A 553 8.00 -19.21 -1.09
CA GLU A 553 8.61 -18.93 0.21
C GLU A 553 9.28 -20.18 0.78
N LEU A 554 10.46 -19.99 1.37
CA LEU A 554 11.11 -21.00 2.19
C LEU A 554 11.08 -20.55 3.65
N VAL A 555 10.62 -21.44 4.53
CA VAL A 555 10.62 -21.22 5.97
C VAL A 555 11.33 -22.36 6.68
N ARG A 556 11.82 -22.13 7.88
CA ARG A 556 12.40 -23.16 8.75
C ARG A 556 11.56 -23.28 10.01
N VAL A 557 11.29 -24.52 10.43
CA VAL A 557 10.69 -24.79 11.74
C VAL A 557 11.76 -24.56 12.81
N GLN A 558 11.51 -23.61 13.71
CA GLN A 558 12.38 -23.29 14.84
C GLN A 558 11.54 -22.92 16.06
N GLY A 559 11.78 -23.56 17.20
CA GLY A 559 11.17 -23.07 18.45
C GLY A 559 9.67 -23.29 18.55
N GLY A 560 9.11 -24.24 17.79
CA GLY A 560 7.67 -24.41 17.72
C GLY A 560 6.96 -23.41 16.78
N ARG A 561 7.73 -22.75 15.89
CA ARG A 561 7.26 -21.70 14.98
C ARG A 561 7.93 -21.85 13.62
N VAL A 562 7.43 -21.14 12.61
CA VAL A 562 8.12 -20.98 11.33
C VAL A 562 8.86 -19.65 11.30
N VAL A 563 10.06 -19.64 10.73
CA VAL A 563 10.90 -18.47 10.54
C VAL A 563 11.26 -18.39 9.06
N ALA A 564 11.07 -17.23 8.44
CA ALA A 564 11.46 -17.02 7.05
C ALA A 564 12.96 -17.31 6.87
N LEU A 565 13.31 -18.12 5.87
CA LEU A 565 14.68 -18.18 5.40
C LEU A 565 14.89 -16.95 4.52
N GLN A 566 15.87 -16.11 4.87
CA GLN A 566 16.24 -15.01 3.99
C GLN A 566 16.50 -15.57 2.60
N ALA A 567 15.79 -15.03 1.61
CA ALA A 567 16.16 -15.23 0.23
C ALA A 567 17.63 -14.78 0.07
N PRO A 568 18.46 -15.55 -0.66
CA PRO A 568 19.89 -15.26 -0.81
C PRO A 568 20.15 -13.87 -1.39
#